data_AF-A0A7T9I1T8-F1
#
_entry.id   AF-A0A7T9I1T8-F1
#
_cell.length_a   1.000
_cell.length_b   1.000
_cell.length_c   1.000
_cell.angle_alpha   90.00
_cell.angle_beta   90.00
_cell.angle_gamma   90.00
#
_symmetry.space_group_name_H-M   'P 1'
#
loop_
_entity.id
_entity.type
_entity.pdbx_description
1 polymer ?
#
loop_
_entity_poly.entity_id
_entity_poly.type
_entity_poly.pdbx_seq_one_letter_code
_entity_poly.pdbx_strand_id
1 'polypeptide(L)'
;MPPQDLKVQEEALQTLLKKIDADVDKFTRLLEKLHGKHEELSDVVTDAGLSPVPIHFTAGKSEDVLREVESHILELNKLKNLIEMRLKRIFQEEDLLEHLHEHYGNNVSFTRNQKGLIELQVDDADAKNTFTQLQESKKKLDVLREQIHDLAGDE
;
A
#
# COMPACT_ATOMS: atom_id res chain seq x y z
N MET A 1 -12.94 -5.46 -14.73
CA MET A 1 -13.15 -4.41 -13.68
C MET A 1 -12.17 -4.69 -12.56
N PRO A 2 -11.37 -3.70 -12.09
CA PRO A 2 -10.54 -3.92 -10.92
C PRO A 2 -11.43 -4.35 -9.75
N PRO A 3 -11.00 -5.29 -8.90
CA PRO A 3 -11.78 -5.73 -7.75
C PRO A 3 -12.13 -4.48 -6.94
N GLN A 4 -13.42 -4.31 -6.60
CA GLN A 4 -13.95 -3.12 -5.90
C GLN A 4 -13.07 -2.70 -4.71
N ASP A 5 -12.38 -3.65 -4.07
CA ASP A 5 -11.45 -3.43 -2.97
C ASP A 5 -10.20 -2.58 -3.33
N LEU A 6 -9.61 -2.76 -4.52
CA LEU A 6 -8.43 -1.98 -4.95
C LEU A 6 -8.80 -0.51 -5.18
N LYS A 7 -9.92 -0.27 -5.86
CA LYS A 7 -10.41 1.08 -6.13
C LYS A 7 -10.82 1.83 -4.85
N VAL A 8 -11.46 1.14 -3.90
CA VAL A 8 -11.76 1.71 -2.58
C VAL A 8 -10.49 2.07 -1.81
N GLN A 9 -9.46 1.23 -1.88
CA GLN A 9 -8.16 1.51 -1.26
C GLN A 9 -7.44 2.69 -1.93
N GLU A 10 -7.50 2.78 -3.25
CA GLU A 10 -6.96 3.90 -4.03
C GLU A 10 -7.60 5.23 -3.59
N GLU A 11 -8.94 5.30 -3.61
CA GLU A 11 -9.70 6.50 -3.24
C GLU A 11 -9.43 6.94 -1.79
N ALA A 12 -9.34 5.98 -0.87
CA ALA A 12 -9.01 6.24 0.53
C ALA A 12 -7.60 6.81 0.69
N LEU A 13 -6.61 6.23 0.00
CA LEU A 13 -5.21 6.69 0.03
C LEU A 13 -5.04 8.06 -0.63
N GLN A 14 -5.72 8.33 -1.75
CA GLN A 14 -5.72 9.65 -2.38
C GLN A 14 -6.34 10.72 -1.46
N THR A 15 -7.41 10.37 -0.74
CA THR A 15 -8.03 11.27 0.24
C THR A 15 -7.08 11.58 1.40
N LEU A 16 -6.34 10.58 1.89
CA LEU A 16 -5.32 10.77 2.92
C LEU A 16 -4.17 11.64 2.41
N LEU A 17 -3.70 11.41 1.18
CA LEU A 17 -2.65 12.21 0.56
C LEU A 17 -3.03 13.70 0.52
N LYS A 18 -4.25 14.03 0.06
CA LYS A 18 -4.76 15.41 0.02
C LYS A 18 -4.78 16.09 1.40
N LYS A 19 -5.11 15.34 2.45
CA LYS A 19 -5.10 15.86 3.83
C LYS A 19 -3.67 16.15 4.29
N ILE A 20 -2.75 15.23 4.02
CA ILE A 20 -1.33 15.41 4.35
C ILE A 20 -0.75 16.61 3.60
N ASP A 21 -1.04 16.76 2.31
CA ASP A 21 -0.58 17.92 1.53
C ASP A 21 -1.09 19.24 2.13
N ALA A 22 -2.38 19.30 2.51
CA ALA A 22 -2.96 20.47 3.17
C ALA A 22 -2.30 20.78 4.52
N ASP A 23 -1.97 19.75 5.30
CA ASP A 23 -1.28 19.92 6.58
C ASP A 23 0.18 20.35 6.37
N VAL A 24 0.91 19.76 5.42
CA VAL A 24 2.26 20.18 5.06
C VAL A 24 2.29 21.64 4.64
N ASP A 25 1.37 22.07 3.76
CA ASP A 25 1.26 23.47 3.33
C ASP A 25 0.98 24.41 4.51
N LYS A 26 0.06 24.01 5.39
CA LYS A 26 -0.29 24.78 6.58
C LYS A 26 0.91 24.95 7.52
N PHE A 27 1.63 23.88 7.82
CA PHE A 27 2.79 23.94 8.73
C PHE A 27 3.98 24.63 8.09
N THR A 28 4.18 24.50 6.78
CA THR A 28 5.21 25.25 6.03
C THR A 28 4.98 26.75 6.14
N ARG A 29 3.73 27.22 5.95
CA ARG A 29 3.38 28.64 6.15
C ARG A 29 3.55 29.12 7.58
N LEU A 30 3.37 28.24 8.58
CA LEU A 30 3.63 28.57 9.98
C LEU A 30 5.14 28.68 10.24
N LEU A 31 5.94 27.78 9.66
CA LEU A 31 7.40 27.79 9.74
C LEU A 31 7.98 29.07 9.13
N GLU A 32 7.53 29.45 7.93
CA GLU A 32 7.93 30.70 7.27
C GLU A 32 7.63 31.94 8.13
N LYS A 33 6.44 31.99 8.76
CA LYS A 33 6.07 33.07 9.67
C LYS A 33 6.94 33.13 10.92
N LEU A 34 7.34 31.97 11.45
CA LEU A 34 8.23 31.91 12.62
C LEU A 34 9.65 32.34 12.26
N HIS A 35 10.16 31.92 11.11
CA HIS A 35 11.44 32.38 10.57
C HIS A 35 11.46 33.89 10.34
N GLY A 36 10.44 34.44 9.66
CA GLY A 36 10.37 35.88 9.41
C GLY A 36 10.36 36.70 10.72
N LYS A 37 9.63 36.25 11.74
CA LYS A 37 9.68 36.90 13.07
C LYS A 37 11.05 36.80 13.74
N HIS A 38 11.74 35.67 13.56
CA HIS A 38 13.08 35.47 14.13
C HIS A 38 14.10 36.38 13.44
N GLU A 39 14.06 36.48 12.12
CA GLU A 39 14.88 37.38 11.32
C GLU A 39 14.61 38.84 11.69
N GLU A 40 13.34 39.28 11.72
CA GLU A 40 12.97 40.65 12.13
C GLU A 40 13.51 41.01 13.52
N LEU A 41 13.42 40.09 14.50
CA LEU A 41 13.97 40.31 15.83
C LEU A 41 15.51 40.36 15.81
N SER A 42 16.15 39.52 14.99
CA SER A 42 17.60 39.47 14.85
C SER A 42 18.16 40.76 14.24
N ASP A 43 17.49 41.29 13.22
CA ASP A 43 17.82 42.56 12.59
C ASP A 43 17.71 43.72 13.58
N VAL A 44 16.62 43.80 14.35
CA VAL A 44 16.43 44.84 15.39
C VAL A 44 17.51 44.78 16.48
N VAL A 45 17.90 43.58 16.92
CA VAL A 45 18.97 43.40 17.92
C VAL A 45 20.33 43.84 17.36
N THR A 46 20.60 43.53 16.10
CA THR A 46 21.84 43.90 15.40
C THR A 46 21.91 45.41 15.19
N ASP A 47 20.81 46.04 14.75
CA ASP A 47 20.69 47.48 14.55
C ASP A 47 20.85 48.27 15.85
N ALA A 48 20.45 47.68 16.99
CA ALA A 48 20.66 48.26 18.31
C ALA A 48 22.14 48.22 18.79
N GLY A 49 23.05 47.67 17.98
CA GLY A 49 24.49 47.61 18.28
C GLY A 49 24.85 46.60 19.38
N LEU A 50 23.94 45.67 19.69
CA LEU A 50 24.19 44.59 20.63
C LEU A 50 24.95 43.48 19.91
N SER A 51 25.95 42.87 20.57
CA SER A 51 26.51 41.58 20.11
C SER A 51 25.36 40.59 19.91
N PRO A 52 25.42 39.69 18.91
CA PRO A 52 24.32 38.80 18.56
C PRO A 52 23.77 38.10 19.80
N VAL A 53 22.59 38.54 20.24
CA VAL A 53 21.91 38.00 21.41
C VAL A 53 21.06 36.82 20.93
N PRO A 54 21.22 35.62 21.51
CA PRO A 54 20.38 34.49 21.15
C PRO A 54 18.93 34.78 21.53
N ILE A 55 18.05 34.82 20.53
CA ILE A 55 16.62 35.12 20.68
C ILE A 55 15.89 33.82 21.04
N HIS A 56 15.34 33.78 22.24
CA HIS A 56 14.52 32.66 22.73
C HIS A 56 13.06 33.11 22.77
N PHE A 57 12.19 32.48 21.99
CA PHE A 57 10.75 32.71 22.11
C PHE A 57 10.27 32.03 23.39
N THR A 58 9.54 32.73 24.27
CA THR A 58 8.94 32.19 25.50
C THR A 58 7.45 31.94 25.30
N ALA A 59 7.11 30.74 24.87
CA ALA A 59 5.74 30.27 24.71
C ALA A 59 5.63 28.80 25.16
N GLY A 60 5.61 28.55 26.48
CA GLY A 60 5.37 27.21 27.05
C GLY A 60 6.17 26.07 26.43
N LYS A 61 7.37 25.77 26.98
CA LYS A 61 8.33 24.76 26.47
C LYS A 61 8.88 25.07 25.05
N SER A 62 9.40 26.29 24.86
CA SER A 62 9.51 26.93 23.54
C SER A 62 10.89 27.06 22.89
N GLU A 63 11.91 26.36 23.36
CA GLU A 63 13.13 26.22 22.54
C GLU A 63 12.94 25.25 21.36
N ASP A 64 11.87 24.44 21.41
CA ASP A 64 11.61 23.37 20.45
C ASP A 64 10.50 23.65 19.44
N VAL A 65 9.70 24.73 19.51
CA VAL A 65 8.52 24.88 18.61
C VAL A 65 8.92 24.90 17.12
N LEU A 66 10.01 25.58 16.77
CA LEU A 66 10.48 25.66 15.39
C LEU A 66 10.97 24.28 14.92
N ARG A 67 11.79 23.61 15.73
CA ARG A 67 12.26 22.24 15.50
C ARG A 67 11.12 21.22 15.48
N GLU A 68 10.08 21.43 16.27
CA GLU A 68 8.92 20.56 16.39
C GLU A 68 8.01 20.72 15.17
N VAL A 69 7.85 21.94 14.64
CA VAL A 69 7.19 22.19 13.35
C VAL A 69 7.98 21.55 12.21
N GLU A 70 9.31 21.72 12.17
CA GLU A 70 10.18 21.06 11.17
C GLU A 70 10.09 19.54 11.26
N SER A 71 10.16 18.98 12.47
CA SER A 71 10.02 17.55 12.73
C SER A 71 8.65 17.04 12.28
N HIS A 72 7.58 17.79 12.56
CA HIS A 72 6.24 17.43 12.16
C HIS A 72 6.07 17.44 10.63
N ILE A 73 6.60 18.45 9.94
CA ILE A 73 6.63 18.48 8.46
C ILE A 73 7.40 17.27 7.91
N LEU A 74 8.52 16.90 8.53
CA LEU A 74 9.30 15.73 8.13
C LEU A 74 8.50 14.42 8.32
N GLU A 75 7.77 14.27 9.41
CA GLU A 75 6.88 13.12 9.64
C GLU A 75 5.75 13.04 8.63
N LEU A 76 5.09 14.17 8.35
CA LEU A 76 4.05 14.26 7.33
C LEU A 76 4.59 13.85 5.94
N ASN A 77 5.79 14.29 5.57
CA ASN A 77 6.43 13.89 4.32
C ASN A 77 6.80 12.40 4.28
N LYS A 78 7.22 11.82 5.41
CA LYS A 78 7.44 10.36 5.50
C LYS A 78 6.13 9.59 5.27
N LEU A 79 5.03 10.04 5.88
CA LEU A 79 3.71 9.44 5.69
C LEU A 79 3.22 9.58 4.24
N LYS A 80 3.43 10.75 3.63
CA LYS A 80 3.17 10.99 2.21
C LYS A 80 3.88 9.96 1.33
N ASN A 81 5.20 9.80 1.51
CA ASN A 81 5.99 8.84 0.75
C ASN A 81 5.48 7.39 0.92
N LEU A 82 5.08 7.00 2.13
CA LEU A 82 4.51 5.66 2.38
C LEU A 82 3.20 5.44 1.61
N ILE A 83 2.32 6.46 1.60
CA ILE A 83 1.06 6.42 0.86
C ILE A 83 1.32 6.35 -0.66
N GLU A 84 2.24 7.16 -1.17
CA GLU A 84 2.62 7.15 -2.59
C GLU A 84 3.19 5.79 -3.04
N MET A 85 4.05 5.17 -2.22
CA MET A 85 4.54 3.82 -2.49
C MET A 85 3.41 2.80 -2.53
N ARG A 86 2.42 2.91 -1.63
CA ARG A 86 1.27 2.01 -1.61
C ARG A 86 0.37 2.20 -2.82
N LEU A 87 0.12 3.46 -3.23
CA LEU A 87 -0.63 3.80 -4.44
C LEU A 87 0.06 3.23 -5.70
N LYS A 88 1.38 3.40 -5.81
CA LYS A 88 2.16 2.83 -6.91
C LYS A 88 1.98 1.31 -7.00
N ARG A 89 1.97 0.63 -5.86
CA ARG A 89 1.73 -0.82 -5.81
C ARG A 89 0.31 -1.19 -6.22
N ILE A 90 -0.70 -0.41 -5.84
CA ILE A 90 -2.08 -0.63 -6.29
C ILE A 90 -2.17 -0.51 -7.82
N PHE A 91 -1.57 0.52 -8.42
CA PHE A 91 -1.56 0.65 -9.88
C PHE A 91 -0.87 -0.52 -10.59
N GLN A 92 0.22 -1.05 -10.02
CA GLN A 92 0.86 -2.26 -10.55
C GLN A 92 -0.04 -3.50 -10.42
N GLU A 93 -0.80 -3.62 -9.33
CA GLU A 93 -1.76 -4.70 -9.12
C GLU A 93 -2.94 -4.60 -10.11
N GLU A 94 -3.41 -3.38 -10.42
CA GLU A 94 -4.45 -3.13 -11.42
C GLU A 94 -3.98 -3.39 -12.86
N ASP A 95 -2.78 -2.93 -13.22
CA ASP A 95 -2.16 -3.17 -14.52
C ASP A 95 -1.92 -4.68 -14.77
N LEU A 96 -1.50 -5.41 -13.72
CA LEU A 96 -1.36 -6.86 -13.79
C LEU A 96 -2.71 -7.55 -14.03
N LEU A 97 -3.78 -7.09 -13.39
CA LEU A 97 -5.13 -7.63 -13.64
C LEU A 97 -5.58 -7.40 -15.06
N GLU A 98 -5.35 -6.21 -15.58
CA GLU A 98 -5.74 -5.85 -16.93
C GLU A 98 -5.04 -6.76 -17.93
N HIS A 99 -3.72 -6.90 -17.83
CA HIS A 99 -2.95 -7.83 -18.66
C HIS A 99 -3.41 -9.29 -18.54
N LEU A 100 -3.68 -9.77 -17.31
CA LEU A 100 -4.16 -11.14 -17.11
C LEU A 100 -5.56 -11.34 -17.69
N HIS A 101 -6.42 -10.32 -17.61
CA HIS A 101 -7.75 -10.35 -18.18
C HIS A 101 -7.71 -10.31 -19.72
N GLU A 102 -6.79 -9.57 -20.32
CA GLU A 102 -6.58 -9.57 -21.77
C GLU A 102 -6.18 -10.96 -22.29
N HIS A 103 -5.29 -11.65 -21.57
CA HIS A 103 -4.77 -12.95 -22.00
C HIS A 103 -5.69 -14.13 -21.68
N TYR A 104 -6.38 -14.10 -20.54
CA TYR A 104 -7.14 -15.25 -20.02
C TYR A 104 -8.64 -14.96 -19.87
N GLY A 105 -9.10 -13.75 -20.19
CA GLY A 105 -10.50 -13.35 -20.09
C GLY A 105 -11.04 -13.42 -18.66
N ASN A 106 -12.27 -13.89 -18.53
CA ASN A 106 -12.95 -14.05 -17.23
C ASN A 106 -12.45 -15.25 -16.41
N ASN A 107 -11.51 -16.02 -16.94
CA ASN A 107 -10.98 -17.20 -16.24
C ASN A 107 -10.00 -16.82 -15.14
N VAL A 108 -9.60 -15.55 -15.02
CA VAL A 108 -8.65 -15.09 -14.00
C VAL A 108 -9.31 -14.09 -13.07
N SER A 109 -9.12 -14.30 -11.77
CA SER A 109 -9.56 -13.38 -10.73
C SER A 109 -8.53 -13.26 -9.61
N PHE A 110 -8.56 -12.14 -8.90
CA PHE A 110 -7.84 -12.01 -7.64
C PHE A 110 -8.74 -12.30 -6.46
N THR A 111 -8.22 -13.10 -5.54
CA THR A 111 -8.78 -13.27 -4.20
C THR A 111 -7.75 -12.79 -3.17
N ARG A 112 -8.23 -12.41 -1.98
CA ARG A 112 -7.34 -12.18 -0.84
C ARG A 112 -7.45 -13.34 0.10
N ASN A 113 -6.31 -13.91 0.47
CA ASN A 113 -6.30 -14.93 1.51
C ASN A 113 -6.45 -14.29 2.90
N GLN A 114 -6.57 -15.13 3.93
CA GLN A 114 -6.76 -14.70 5.32
C GLN A 114 -5.62 -13.82 5.87
N LYS A 115 -4.46 -13.79 5.20
CA LYS A 115 -3.32 -12.93 5.55
C LYS A 115 -3.32 -11.60 4.77
N GLY A 116 -4.34 -11.34 3.96
CA GLY A 116 -4.44 -10.16 3.11
C GLY A 116 -3.50 -10.20 1.89
N LEU A 117 -2.90 -11.34 1.57
CA LEU A 117 -2.09 -11.50 0.37
C LEU A 117 -2.99 -11.74 -0.84
N ILE A 118 -2.60 -11.17 -1.98
CA ILE A 118 -3.27 -11.39 -3.26
C ILE A 118 -2.93 -12.78 -3.76
N GLU A 119 -3.95 -13.57 -4.03
CA GLU A 119 -3.87 -14.87 -4.68
C GLU A 119 -4.52 -14.78 -6.06
N LEU A 120 -3.86 -15.39 -7.04
CA LEU A 120 -4.39 -15.54 -8.38
C LEU A 120 -5.24 -16.82 -8.43
N GLN A 121 -6.51 -16.69 -8.77
CA GLN A 121 -7.35 -17.82 -9.13
C GLN A 121 -7.53 -17.87 -10.64
N VAL A 122 -7.20 -19.03 -11.22
CA VAL A 122 -7.40 -19.33 -12.63
C VAL A 122 -8.39 -20.49 -12.73
N ASP A 123 -9.55 -20.25 -13.36
CA ASP A 123 -10.52 -21.29 -13.70
C ASP A 123 -10.20 -21.85 -15.08
N ASP A 124 -9.47 -22.97 -15.09
CA ASP A 124 -9.07 -23.67 -16.30
C ASP A 124 -10.00 -24.88 -16.52
N ALA A 125 -10.92 -24.72 -17.46
CA ALA A 125 -11.88 -25.77 -17.83
C ALA A 125 -11.20 -27.04 -18.33
N ASP A 126 -10.06 -26.93 -19.02
CA ASP A 126 -9.31 -28.08 -19.54
C ASP A 126 -8.63 -28.83 -18.39
N ALA A 127 -8.06 -28.11 -17.43
CA ALA A 127 -7.52 -28.70 -16.20
C ALA A 127 -8.61 -29.43 -15.39
N LYS A 128 -9.81 -28.82 -15.28
CA LYS A 128 -10.95 -29.42 -14.60
C LYS A 128 -11.45 -30.69 -15.31
N ASN A 129 -11.55 -30.65 -16.63
CA ASN A 129 -11.93 -31.81 -17.45
C ASN A 129 -10.90 -32.94 -17.33
N THR A 130 -9.61 -32.59 -17.43
CA THR A 130 -8.50 -33.54 -17.28
C THR A 130 -8.50 -34.19 -15.90
N PHE A 131 -8.70 -33.41 -14.84
CA PHE A 131 -8.81 -33.94 -13.47
C PHE A 131 -9.99 -34.90 -13.32
N THR A 132 -11.14 -34.56 -13.89
CA THR A 132 -12.34 -35.43 -13.86
C THR A 132 -12.07 -36.75 -14.57
N GLN A 133 -11.50 -36.71 -15.79
CA GLN A 133 -11.13 -37.92 -16.53
C GLN A 133 -10.08 -38.78 -15.80
N LEU A 134 -9.12 -38.15 -15.14
CA LEU A 134 -8.12 -38.85 -14.32
C LEU A 134 -8.76 -39.58 -13.14
N GLN A 135 -9.73 -38.94 -12.45
CA GLN A 135 -10.45 -39.57 -11.34
C GLN A 135 -11.28 -40.77 -11.81
N GLU A 136 -11.94 -40.67 -12.95
CA GLU A 136 -12.66 -41.80 -13.55
C GLU A 136 -11.71 -42.94 -13.96
N SER A 137 -10.56 -42.60 -14.55
CA SER A 137 -9.54 -43.58 -14.92
C SER A 137 -8.97 -44.31 -13.69
N LYS A 138 -8.70 -43.59 -12.60
CA LYS A 138 -8.26 -44.19 -11.32
C LYS A 138 -9.28 -45.18 -10.77
N LYS A 139 -10.57 -44.80 -10.72
CA LYS A 139 -11.64 -45.71 -10.30
C LYS A 139 -11.69 -46.98 -11.15
N LYS A 140 -11.57 -46.84 -12.49
CA LYS A 140 -11.53 -48.00 -13.39
C LYS A 140 -10.31 -48.89 -13.12
N LEU A 141 -9.14 -48.30 -12.86
CA LEU A 141 -7.93 -49.04 -12.50
C LEU A 141 -8.09 -49.82 -11.19
N ASP A 142 -8.71 -49.22 -10.18
CA ASP A 142 -8.93 -49.88 -8.90
C ASP A 142 -9.89 -51.08 -9.06
N VAL A 143 -10.98 -50.93 -9.82
CA VAL A 143 -11.89 -52.04 -10.17
C VAL A 143 -11.16 -53.15 -10.94
N LEU A 144 -10.34 -52.79 -11.92
CA LEU A 144 -9.56 -53.79 -12.69
C LEU A 144 -8.54 -54.51 -11.80
N ARG A 145 -7.92 -53.81 -10.84
CA ARG A 145 -7.00 -54.42 -9.87
C ARG A 145 -7.72 -55.39 -8.95
N GLU A 146 -8.91 -55.03 -8.44
CA GLU A 146 -9.75 -55.94 -7.65
C GLU A 146 -10.13 -57.18 -8.46
N GLN A 147 -10.60 -57.01 -9.70
CA GLN A 147 -10.95 -58.14 -10.57
C GLN A 147 -9.76 -59.05 -10.87
N ILE A 148 -8.56 -58.50 -11.12
CA ILE A 148 -7.35 -59.30 -11.33
C ILE A 148 -6.95 -60.03 -10.04
N HIS A 149 -7.06 -59.38 -8.88
CA HIS A 149 -6.79 -60.01 -7.60
C HIS A 149 -7.75 -61.17 -7.32
N ASP A 150 -9.04 -61.00 -7.62
CA ASP A 150 -10.04 -62.05 -7.49
C ASP A 150 -9.79 -63.21 -8.46
N LEU A 151 -9.36 -62.92 -9.70
CA LEU A 151 -8.99 -63.92 -10.70
C LEU A 151 -7.66 -64.65 -10.39
N ALA A 152 -6.76 -64.01 -9.65
CA ALA A 152 -5.49 -64.59 -9.21
C ALA A 152 -5.60 -65.31 -7.85
N GLY A 153 -6.78 -65.27 -7.21
CA GLY A 153 -7.05 -65.85 -5.89
C GLY A 153 -7.55 -67.30 -5.90
N ASP A 154 -7.68 -67.94 -7.06
CA ASP A 154 -7.95 -69.38 -7.20
C ASP A 154 -6.65 -70.14 -7.57
N GLU A 155 -5.67 -70.14 -6.66
CA GLU A 155 -4.65 -71.20 -6.49
C GLU A 155 -4.36 -71.44 -5.01
#